data_AF-A0A5C5U5F9-F1
#
_entry.id   AF-A0A5C5U5F9-F1
#
_cell.length_a   1.000
_cell.length_b   1.000
_cell.length_c   1.000
_cell.angle_alpha   90.00
_cell.angle_beta   90.00
_cell.angle_gamma   90.00
#
_symmetry.space_group_name_H-M   'P 1'
#
loop_
_entity.id
_entity.type
_entity.pdbx_description
1 polymer ?
#
loop_
_entity_poly.entity_id
_entity_poly.type
_entity_poly.pdbx_seq_one_letter_code
_entity_poly.pdbx_strand_id
1 'polypeptide(L)'
;MAWPRWAGIWPRWACSRCWRCSPCAATHRANGRRTGFSGSVAAVRTLIGAATPGRGRRSRRMPRRLVAAIHDPRRDGGNRLSATPQAGPRVKTWTLLGITIAVAVGSVLPLQALINARLGALTHGALYASFVSFLVGTCLLGSVLVATRTPLLPPQPLSSFPAWIWAGGVIGASMVLAATVLVPRLGAGALFCLIVLGQVLGAMALDHFGVLGAQRPVDMARVAGALLVVVGAALVVRPWQA
;
A
#
# COMPACT_ATOMS: atom_id res chain seq x y z
N MET A 1 -29.10 -2.61 22.86
CA MET A 1 -28.25 -1.43 23.12
C MET A 1 -27.51 -1.09 21.84
N ALA A 2 -28.05 -0.13 21.07
CA ALA A 2 -27.46 0.30 19.81
C ALA A 2 -26.38 1.35 20.08
N TRP A 3 -25.15 1.07 19.65
CA TRP A 3 -24.05 2.03 19.70
C TRP A 3 -24.30 3.18 18.71
N PRO A 4 -23.84 4.42 19.00
CA PRO A 4 -24.04 5.56 18.12
C PRO A 4 -23.32 5.31 16.78
N ARG A 5 -24.05 5.48 15.67
CA ARG A 5 -23.48 5.46 14.33
C ARG A 5 -22.52 6.65 14.17
N TRP A 6 -21.23 6.37 14.08
CA TRP A 6 -20.13 7.32 13.80
C TRP A 6 -20.17 7.92 12.38
N ALA A 7 -21.36 8.18 11.84
CA ALA A 7 -21.59 8.58 10.45
C ALA A 7 -21.25 10.06 10.14
N GLY A 8 -20.82 10.85 11.13
CA GLY A 8 -20.57 12.30 10.99
C GLY A 8 -19.11 12.71 10.84
N ILE A 9 -18.14 11.80 11.01
CA ILE A 9 -16.69 12.14 11.04
C ILE A 9 -15.97 11.82 9.73
N TRP A 10 -16.64 11.14 8.79
CA TRP A 10 -15.99 10.59 7.60
C TRP A 10 -16.64 11.12 6.30
N PRO A 11 -15.94 11.98 5.53
CA PRO A 11 -16.43 12.42 4.22
C PRO A 11 -16.49 11.25 3.21
N ARG A 12 -17.55 11.22 2.41
CA ARG A 12 -17.88 10.20 1.37
C ARG A 12 -16.89 10.12 0.18
N TRP A 13 -15.69 10.67 0.30
CA TRP A 13 -14.73 10.82 -0.81
C TRP A 13 -13.71 9.67 -0.92
N ALA A 14 -13.72 8.67 -0.02
CA ALA A 14 -12.87 7.48 -0.13
C ALA A 14 -13.20 6.58 -1.34
N CYS A 15 -14.17 6.97 -2.18
CA CYS A 15 -14.72 6.17 -3.26
C CYS A 15 -14.56 6.85 -4.64
N SER A 16 -13.35 7.25 -5.03
CA SER A 16 -12.97 7.25 -6.46
C SER A 16 -11.48 7.48 -6.65
N ARG A 17 -10.82 6.48 -7.27
CA ARG A 17 -9.49 6.53 -7.92
C ARG A 17 -8.28 6.48 -6.99
N CYS A 18 -7.68 5.30 -6.91
CA CYS A 18 -6.26 5.03 -7.24
C CYS A 18 -5.70 3.82 -6.48
N TRP A 19 -6.23 2.62 -6.73
CA TRP A 19 -5.54 1.35 -6.46
C TRP A 19 -5.86 0.30 -7.54
N ARG A 20 -6.01 0.74 -8.80
CA ARG A 20 -6.05 -0.18 -9.95
C ARG A 20 -4.66 -0.23 -10.58
N CYS A 21 -4.05 -1.40 -10.50
CA CYS A 21 -2.91 -1.83 -11.29
C CYS A 21 -3.12 -1.53 -12.78
N SER A 22 -2.04 -1.20 -13.49
CA SER A 22 -1.90 -1.58 -14.89
C SER A 22 -0.42 -1.83 -15.25
N PRO A 23 -0.17 -2.72 -16.25
CA PRO A 23 1.09 -3.40 -16.50
C PRO A 23 1.88 -2.78 -17.67
N CYS A 24 3.09 -3.29 -17.90
CA CYS A 24 3.92 -3.08 -19.09
C CYS A 24 3.15 -3.16 -20.43
N ALA A 25 3.36 -2.15 -21.29
CA ALA A 25 3.38 -2.26 -22.76
C ALA A 25 4.39 -1.21 -23.26
N ALA A 26 5.61 -1.62 -23.65
CA ALA A 26 5.98 -2.06 -25.00
C ALA A 26 6.38 -0.90 -25.94
N THR A 27 7.69 -0.85 -26.22
CA THR A 27 8.32 -0.57 -27.53
C THR A 27 7.94 0.70 -28.28
N HIS A 28 8.80 1.71 -28.21
CA HIS A 28 9.03 2.64 -29.32
C HIS A 28 10.50 2.57 -29.76
N ARG A 29 10.73 1.93 -30.92
CA ARG A 29 11.90 2.14 -31.78
C ARG A 29 11.74 3.51 -32.44
N ALA A 30 12.73 4.38 -32.35
CA ALA A 30 12.99 5.41 -33.35
C ALA A 30 14.48 5.77 -33.33
N ASN A 31 15.17 5.32 -34.37
CA ASN A 31 16.52 5.70 -34.77
C ASN A 31 16.41 6.96 -35.64
N GLY A 32 17.29 7.95 -35.46
CA GLY A 32 17.36 9.12 -36.33
C GLY A 32 18.17 10.27 -35.73
N ARG A 33 19.44 10.37 -36.12
CA ARG A 33 20.39 11.42 -35.75
C ARG A 33 20.19 12.70 -36.57
N ARG A 34 20.54 13.84 -35.95
CA ARG A 34 21.12 15.10 -36.53
C ARG A 34 20.16 15.91 -37.45
N THR A 35 20.09 17.24 -37.48
CA THR A 35 20.88 18.43 -37.09
C THR A 35 19.95 19.63 -37.39
N GLY A 36 19.85 20.69 -36.57
CA GLY A 36 20.64 21.94 -36.71
C GLY A 36 19.79 23.13 -37.23
N PHE A 37 20.03 24.33 -36.67
CA PHE A 37 19.61 25.70 -37.11
C PHE A 37 18.12 26.10 -36.97
N SER A 38 17.73 27.04 -36.09
CA SER A 38 17.92 28.52 -36.06
C SER A 38 17.07 29.28 -37.09
N GLY A 39 16.20 30.19 -36.61
CA GLY A 39 15.67 31.31 -37.41
C GLY A 39 14.18 31.61 -37.30
N SER A 40 13.87 32.70 -36.59
CA SER A 40 12.91 33.78 -36.92
C SER A 40 11.44 33.51 -37.30
N VAL A 41 10.58 33.98 -36.39
CA VAL A 41 9.42 34.89 -36.54
C VAL A 41 9.11 35.41 -37.97
N ALA A 42 7.80 35.40 -38.27
CA ALA A 42 7.04 36.25 -39.20
C ALA A 42 6.62 35.69 -40.57
N ALA A 43 5.31 35.88 -40.84
CA ALA A 43 4.62 35.84 -42.13
C ALA A 43 4.44 34.43 -42.73
N VAL A 44 3.34 34.05 -43.38
CA VAL A 44 2.54 34.77 -44.36
C VAL A 44 1.12 34.18 -44.34
N ARG A 45 0.18 35.10 -44.49
CA ARG A 45 -1.26 34.98 -44.65
C ARG A 45 -1.59 34.36 -46.03
N THR A 46 -2.81 33.81 -46.13
CA THR A 46 -3.65 33.69 -47.34
C THR A 46 -3.46 32.48 -48.26
N LEU A 47 -4.56 31.75 -48.46
CA LEU A 47 -5.18 31.34 -49.75
C LEU A 47 -6.29 30.30 -49.39
N ILE A 48 -7.55 30.72 -49.21
CA ILE A 48 -8.61 30.82 -50.24
C ILE A 48 -8.55 29.67 -51.25
N GLY A 49 -9.50 28.74 -51.12
CA GLY A 49 -9.74 27.65 -52.08
C GLY A 49 -11.15 27.08 -51.89
N ALA A 50 -12.15 27.82 -52.36
CA ALA A 50 -13.51 27.31 -52.56
C ALA A 50 -13.53 26.39 -53.79
N ALA A 51 -14.02 25.16 -53.63
CA ALA A 51 -14.31 24.24 -54.73
C ALA A 51 -15.77 23.81 -54.66
N THR A 52 -16.50 24.11 -55.73
CA THR A 52 -17.90 23.80 -56.01
C THR A 52 -18.10 22.31 -56.38
N PRO A 53 -19.31 21.75 -56.20
CA PRO A 53 -19.59 20.34 -56.47
C PRO A 53 -20.14 20.11 -57.89
N GLY A 54 -19.51 19.20 -58.64
CA GLY A 54 -19.89 18.80 -60.00
C GLY A 54 -20.32 17.34 -60.11
N ARG A 55 -21.54 17.16 -60.64
CA ARG A 55 -22.27 15.91 -60.97
C ARG A 55 -21.45 14.80 -61.66
N GLY A 56 -21.89 13.54 -61.49
CA GLY A 56 -21.79 12.55 -62.58
C GLY A 56 -21.75 11.08 -62.19
N ARG A 57 -22.89 10.40 -62.29
CA ARG A 57 -23.05 8.92 -62.23
C ARG A 57 -22.09 8.19 -63.19
N ARG A 58 -21.50 7.08 -62.75
CA ARG A 58 -21.32 5.87 -63.60
C ARG A 58 -21.19 4.60 -62.76
N SER A 59 -22.14 3.69 -62.95
CA SER A 59 -22.14 2.34 -62.39
C SER A 59 -20.94 1.55 -62.90
N ARG A 60 -20.04 1.13 -62.00
CA ARG A 60 -19.05 0.09 -62.30
C ARG A 60 -19.54 -1.22 -61.71
N ARG A 61 -19.95 -2.14 -62.59
CA ARG A 61 -20.15 -3.56 -62.24
C ARG A 61 -18.79 -4.16 -61.90
N MET A 62 -18.65 -4.76 -60.72
CA MET A 62 -17.45 -5.50 -60.32
C MET A 62 -17.41 -6.88 -61.02
N PRO A 63 -16.27 -7.30 -61.60
CA PRO A 63 -16.11 -8.65 -62.13
C PRO A 63 -15.94 -9.69 -61.01
N ARG A 64 -16.69 -10.79 -61.13
CA ARG A 64 -16.87 -11.94 -60.21
C ARG A 64 -15.63 -12.84 -59.99
N ARG A 65 -14.41 -12.37 -60.21
CA ARG A 65 -13.17 -13.19 -60.06
C ARG A 65 -12.30 -12.80 -58.86
N LEU A 66 -12.89 -12.20 -57.83
CA LEU A 66 -12.21 -11.87 -56.57
C LEU A 66 -13.01 -12.33 -55.33
N VAL A 67 -13.73 -13.43 -55.45
CA VAL A 67 -14.43 -14.11 -54.33
C VAL A 67 -13.97 -15.58 -54.26
N ALA A 68 -12.66 -15.78 -54.38
CA ALA A 68 -12.02 -17.09 -54.27
C ALA A 68 -10.89 -17.07 -53.22
N ALA A 69 -11.18 -16.44 -52.08
CA ALA A 69 -10.38 -16.52 -50.87
C ALA A 69 -11.30 -16.85 -49.69
N ILE A 70 -12.10 -17.91 -49.83
CA ILE A 70 -12.87 -18.49 -48.73
C ILE A 70 -11.93 -19.46 -48.00
N HIS A 71 -11.29 -18.90 -46.98
CA HIS A 71 -11.10 -19.47 -45.65
C HIS A 71 -10.85 -20.99 -45.55
N ASP A 72 -9.57 -21.37 -45.37
CA ASP A 72 -9.17 -22.69 -44.87
C ASP A 72 -9.19 -22.66 -43.32
N PRO A 73 -10.08 -23.39 -42.63
CA PRO A 73 -10.18 -23.35 -41.17
C PRO A 73 -9.26 -24.35 -40.45
N ARG A 74 -8.30 -25.00 -41.13
CA ARG A 74 -7.46 -26.07 -40.53
C ARG A 74 -6.03 -25.67 -40.13
N ARG A 75 -5.73 -24.38 -39.95
CA ARG A 75 -4.37 -23.92 -39.57
C ARG A 75 -4.14 -23.52 -38.11
N ASP A 76 -5.16 -23.51 -37.26
CA ASP A 76 -5.01 -23.02 -35.87
C ASP A 76 -5.07 -24.15 -34.81
N GLY A 77 -4.70 -25.37 -35.20
CA GLY A 77 -4.47 -26.47 -34.27
C GLY A 77 -3.02 -26.48 -33.80
N GLY A 78 -2.72 -25.95 -32.59
CA GLY A 78 -1.48 -26.35 -31.92
C GLY A 78 -0.80 -25.40 -30.93
N ASN A 79 -1.36 -24.25 -30.53
CA ASN A 79 -0.63 -23.41 -29.56
C ASN A 79 -1.48 -22.60 -28.57
N ARG A 80 -2.49 -23.21 -27.97
CA ARG A 80 -3.18 -22.68 -26.77
C ARG A 80 -2.91 -23.53 -25.53
N LEU A 81 -1.66 -23.93 -25.33
CA LEU A 81 -1.21 -24.17 -23.96
C LEU A 81 -1.17 -22.80 -23.28
N SER A 82 -2.23 -22.53 -22.54
CA SER A 82 -2.31 -21.50 -21.52
C SER A 82 -1.02 -21.48 -20.70
N ALA A 83 -0.11 -20.60 -21.05
CA ALA A 83 0.98 -20.21 -20.18
C ALA A 83 0.35 -19.49 -18.98
N THR A 84 0.04 -20.25 -17.94
CA THR A 84 -0.12 -19.70 -16.60
C THR A 84 1.10 -18.82 -16.35
N PRO A 85 0.95 -17.56 -15.90
CA PRO A 85 2.08 -16.78 -15.44
C PRO A 85 2.75 -17.57 -14.32
N GLN A 86 3.85 -18.25 -14.61
CA GLN A 86 4.62 -18.93 -13.58
C GLN A 86 5.14 -17.86 -12.64
N ALA A 87 4.54 -17.76 -11.45
CA ALA A 87 5.04 -16.92 -10.38
C ALA A 87 6.43 -17.45 -9.99
N GLY A 88 7.46 -16.89 -10.62
CA GLY A 88 8.83 -17.38 -10.52
C GLY A 88 9.40 -17.26 -9.09
N PRO A 89 10.57 -17.87 -8.83
CA PRO A 89 11.23 -17.90 -7.52
C PRO A 89 11.35 -16.52 -6.85
N ARG A 90 11.42 -15.44 -7.63
CA ARG A 90 11.49 -14.05 -7.13
C ARG A 90 10.36 -13.71 -6.17
N VAL A 91 9.11 -14.10 -6.44
CA VAL A 91 7.97 -13.74 -5.56
C VAL A 91 8.09 -14.43 -4.20
N LYS A 92 8.61 -15.67 -4.19
CA LYS A 92 8.84 -16.45 -2.96
C LYS A 92 9.99 -15.85 -2.15
N THR A 93 11.09 -15.42 -2.77
CA THR A 93 12.22 -14.80 -2.08
C THR A 93 11.83 -13.50 -1.37
N TRP A 94 11.09 -12.59 -2.02
CA TRP A 94 10.63 -11.35 -1.39
C TRP A 94 9.66 -11.59 -0.23
N THR A 95 8.80 -12.60 -0.34
CA THR A 95 7.85 -12.96 0.72
C THR A 95 8.60 -13.54 1.93
N LEU A 96 9.53 -14.46 1.72
CA LEU A 96 10.34 -15.05 2.80
C LEU A 96 11.22 -14.01 3.50
N LEU A 97 11.80 -13.08 2.73
CA LEU A 97 12.55 -11.94 3.27
C LEU A 97 11.66 -11.02 4.11
N GLY A 98 10.44 -10.73 3.65
CA GLY A 98 9.48 -9.93 4.41
C GLY A 98 9.10 -10.58 5.75
N ILE A 99 8.88 -11.90 5.75
CA ILE A 99 8.56 -12.65 6.99
C ILE A 99 9.72 -12.59 7.97
N THR A 100 10.96 -12.82 7.50
CA THR A 100 12.15 -12.79 8.37
C THR A 100 12.38 -11.40 8.96
N ILE A 101 12.23 -10.34 8.17
CA ILE A 101 12.32 -8.95 8.69
C ILE A 101 11.22 -8.69 9.72
N ALA A 102 9.97 -9.09 9.46
CA ALA A 102 8.87 -8.88 10.39
C ALA A 102 9.10 -9.59 11.73
N VAL A 103 9.61 -10.83 11.70
CA VAL A 103 9.99 -11.59 12.91
C VAL A 103 11.14 -10.90 13.65
N ALA A 104 12.16 -10.45 12.94
CA ALA A 104 13.30 -9.76 13.53
C ALA A 104 12.91 -8.43 14.18
N VAL A 105 12.01 -7.66 13.55
CA VAL A 105 11.47 -6.44 14.17
C VAL A 105 10.65 -6.79 15.40
N GLY A 106 9.78 -7.79 15.31
CA GLY A 106 8.93 -8.24 16.42
C GLY A 106 9.72 -8.71 17.64
N SER A 107 10.87 -9.37 17.45
CA SER A 107 11.70 -9.87 18.55
C SER A 107 12.42 -8.77 19.34
N VAL A 108 12.61 -7.58 18.75
CA VAL A 108 13.27 -6.44 19.39
C VAL A 108 12.29 -5.56 20.18
N LEU A 109 10.98 -5.62 19.90
CA LEU A 109 9.99 -4.78 20.58
C LEU A 109 9.95 -4.98 22.11
N PRO A 110 10.06 -6.20 22.67
CA PRO A 110 10.16 -6.38 24.12
C PRO A 110 11.38 -5.68 24.72
N LEU A 111 12.52 -5.73 24.03
CA LEU A 111 13.74 -5.06 24.48
C LEU A 111 13.53 -3.54 24.55
N GLN A 112 12.85 -2.94 23.57
CA GLN A 112 12.50 -1.52 23.59
C GLN A 112 11.67 -1.16 24.83
N ALA A 113 10.63 -1.95 25.14
CA ALA A 113 9.79 -1.69 26.32
C ALA A 113 10.59 -1.78 27.62
N LEU A 114 11.50 -2.77 27.74
CA LEU A 114 12.37 -2.91 28.90
C LEU A 114 13.34 -1.73 29.05
N ILE A 115 13.99 -1.31 27.96
CA ILE A 115 14.90 -0.16 27.96
C ILE A 115 14.14 1.10 28.39
N ASN A 116 12.96 1.34 27.85
CA ASN A 116 12.15 2.50 28.24
C ASN A 116 11.73 2.43 29.71
N ALA A 117 11.36 1.25 30.21
CA ALA A 117 10.98 1.10 31.61
C ALA A 117 12.18 1.34 32.55
N ARG A 118 13.38 0.88 32.17
CA ARG A 118 14.62 1.16 32.91
C ARG A 118 14.96 2.64 32.87
N LEU A 119 14.87 3.28 31.71
CA LEU A 119 15.05 4.73 31.60
C LEU A 119 14.04 5.47 32.48
N GLY A 120 12.77 5.06 32.48
CA GLY A 120 11.73 5.66 33.31
C GLY A 120 11.99 5.52 34.80
N ALA A 121 12.54 4.37 35.24
CA ALA A 121 12.93 4.13 36.62
C ALA A 121 14.16 4.95 37.06
N LEU A 122 15.07 5.27 36.15
CA LEU A 122 16.28 6.06 36.43
C LEU A 122 16.07 7.59 36.27
N THR A 123 14.89 8.02 35.80
CA THR A 123 14.62 9.43 35.44
C THR A 123 13.29 9.90 36.04
N HIS A 124 12.50 10.70 35.31
CA HIS A 124 11.26 11.31 35.75
C HIS A 124 10.00 10.46 35.46
N GLY A 125 10.17 9.15 35.27
CA GLY A 125 9.07 8.21 35.03
C GLY A 125 8.81 7.87 33.56
N ALA A 126 7.77 7.06 33.34
CA ALA A 126 7.47 6.44 32.04
C ALA A 126 7.13 7.45 30.93
N LEU A 127 6.52 8.60 31.27
CA LEU A 127 6.21 9.65 30.31
C LEU A 127 7.47 10.25 29.72
N TYR A 128 8.43 10.62 30.57
CA TYR A 128 9.72 11.17 30.15
C TYR A 128 10.49 10.16 29.29
N ALA A 129 10.58 8.90 29.73
CA ALA A 129 11.25 7.86 28.96
C ALA A 129 10.62 7.64 27.58
N SER A 130 9.30 7.61 27.50
CA SER A 130 8.58 7.44 26.24
C SER A 130 8.78 8.63 25.29
N PHE A 131 8.78 9.85 25.84
CA PHE A 131 9.09 11.07 25.07
C PHE A 131 10.51 11.04 24.50
N VAL A 132 11.51 10.70 25.31
CA VAL A 132 12.91 10.58 24.86
C VAL A 132 13.05 9.51 23.78
N SER A 133 12.41 8.35 23.94
CA SER A 133 12.45 7.29 22.92
C SER A 133 11.81 7.72 21.60
N PHE A 134 10.69 8.46 21.65
CA PHE A 134 10.08 9.05 20.46
C PHE A 134 10.96 10.11 19.80
N LEU A 135 11.62 10.94 20.60
CA LEU A 135 12.54 11.96 20.11
C LEU A 135 13.73 11.31 19.39
N VAL A 136 14.38 10.32 20.01
CA VAL A 136 15.51 9.58 19.40
C VAL A 136 15.07 8.88 18.13
N GLY A 137 13.91 8.22 18.12
CA GLY A 137 13.35 7.58 16.92
C GLY A 137 13.04 8.58 15.80
N THR A 138 12.51 9.76 16.16
CA THR A 138 12.24 10.85 15.21
C THR A 138 13.53 11.42 14.63
N CYS A 139 14.57 11.62 15.44
CA CYS A 139 15.88 12.04 14.98
C CYS A 139 16.49 11.01 14.02
N LEU A 140 16.44 9.72 14.36
CA LEU A 140 16.92 8.64 13.49
C LEU A 140 16.19 8.64 12.14
N LEU A 141 14.86 8.70 12.14
CA LEU A 141 14.06 8.79 10.93
C LEU A 141 14.41 10.04 10.13
N GLY A 142 14.54 11.20 10.78
CA GLY A 142 14.96 12.45 10.15
C GLY A 142 16.33 12.33 9.47
N SER A 143 17.32 11.72 10.14
CA SER A 143 18.64 11.47 9.56
C SER A 143 18.56 10.55 8.33
N VAL A 144 17.71 9.51 8.37
CA VAL A 144 17.48 8.63 7.22
C VAL A 144 16.85 9.41 6.06
N LEU A 145 15.84 10.25 6.30
CA LEU A 145 15.21 11.08 5.25
C LEU A 145 16.23 11.99 4.57
N VAL A 146 17.15 12.58 5.33
CA VAL A 146 18.24 13.40 4.79
C VAL A 146 19.21 12.54 3.98
N ALA A 147 19.62 11.39 4.50
CA ALA A 147 20.55 10.48 3.82
C ALA A 147 19.97 9.94 2.50
N THR A 148 18.68 9.64 2.45
CA THR A 148 17.98 9.17 1.24
C THR A 148 17.52 10.30 0.33
N ARG A 149 17.76 11.57 0.71
CA ARG A 149 17.30 12.78 -0.01
C ARG A 149 15.79 12.75 -0.28
N THR A 150 15.02 12.21 0.66
CA THR A 150 13.56 12.16 0.55
C THR A 150 13.00 13.56 0.77
N PRO A 151 12.11 14.07 -0.11
CA PRO A 151 11.48 15.39 0.09
C PRO A 151 10.75 15.45 1.43
N LEU A 152 11.11 16.43 2.27
CA LEU A 152 10.54 16.59 3.61
C LEU A 152 9.08 17.08 3.59
N LEU A 153 8.72 17.85 2.56
CA LEU A 153 7.37 18.38 2.40
C LEU A 153 6.67 17.66 1.23
N PRO A 154 5.39 17.30 1.42
CA PRO A 154 4.58 16.80 0.32
C PRO A 154 4.36 17.90 -0.73
N PRO A 155 4.11 17.53 -2.00
CA PRO A 155 3.88 18.50 -3.09
C PRO A 155 2.57 19.30 -2.94
N GLN A 156 1.69 18.89 -2.03
CA GLN A 156 0.41 19.54 -1.75
C GLN A 156 0.36 20.01 -0.29
N PRO A 157 -0.38 21.10 0.02
CA PRO A 157 -0.39 21.70 1.35
C PRO A 157 -0.79 20.68 2.43
N LEU A 158 -0.17 20.76 3.62
CA LEU A 158 -0.50 19.87 4.74
C LEU A 158 -1.98 19.96 5.16
N SER A 159 -2.60 21.13 4.96
CA SER A 159 -4.02 21.38 5.20
C SER A 159 -4.96 20.61 4.27
N SER A 160 -4.47 20.06 3.16
CA SER A 160 -5.27 19.24 2.24
C SER A 160 -5.49 17.80 2.76
N PHE A 161 -4.68 17.35 3.73
CA PHE A 161 -4.81 16.02 4.29
C PHE A 161 -5.88 15.98 5.39
N PRO A 162 -6.69 14.91 5.47
CA PRO A 162 -7.68 14.78 6.53
C PRO A 162 -7.01 14.64 7.90
N ALA A 163 -7.56 15.32 8.91
CA ALA A 163 -6.95 15.45 10.23
C ALA A 163 -6.68 14.11 10.94
N TRP A 164 -7.46 13.06 10.65
CA TRP A 164 -7.30 11.74 11.27
C TRP A 164 -5.98 11.05 10.91
N ILE A 165 -5.31 11.41 9.82
CA ILE A 165 -4.02 10.81 9.43
C ILE A 165 -2.96 11.06 10.51
N TRP A 166 -3.04 12.20 11.20
CA TRP A 166 -2.14 12.56 12.29
C TRP A 166 -2.38 11.73 13.56
N ALA A 167 -3.53 11.06 13.69
CA ALA A 167 -3.82 10.19 14.82
C ALA A 167 -2.85 8.99 14.90
N GLY A 168 -2.22 8.59 13.78
CA GLY A 168 -1.22 7.53 13.78
C GLY A 168 -0.06 7.80 14.74
N GLY A 169 0.42 9.05 14.80
CA GLY A 169 1.47 9.46 15.74
C GLY A 169 1.02 9.38 17.20
N VAL A 170 -0.21 9.81 17.47
CA VAL A 170 -0.82 9.75 18.81
C VAL A 170 -1.00 8.31 19.29
N ILE A 171 -1.49 7.42 18.41
CA ILE A 171 -1.66 5.99 18.70
C ILE A 171 -0.31 5.35 19.00
N GLY A 172 0.72 5.64 18.19
CA GLY A 172 2.08 5.15 18.42
C GLY A 172 2.66 5.61 19.75
N ALA A 173 2.55 6.91 20.07
CA ALA A 173 3.02 7.47 21.32
C ALA A 173 2.33 6.84 22.53
N SER A 174 1.01 6.67 22.44
CA SER A 174 0.20 6.03 23.48
C SER A 174 0.60 4.57 23.69
N MET A 175 0.89 3.83 22.61
CA MET A 175 1.31 2.43 22.69
C MET A 175 2.65 2.28 23.40
N VAL A 176 3.65 3.10 23.06
CA VAL A 176 4.96 3.06 23.73
C VAL A 176 4.86 3.47 25.20
N LEU A 177 4.06 4.49 25.51
CA LEU A 177 3.81 4.89 26.90
C LEU A 177 3.15 3.77 27.69
N ALA A 178 2.07 3.19 27.16
CA ALA A 178 1.37 2.07 27.80
C ALA A 178 2.32 0.88 28.00
N ALA A 179 3.09 0.49 26.98
CA ALA A 179 4.04 -0.60 27.09
C ALA A 179 5.10 -0.34 28.18
N THR A 180 5.62 0.90 28.26
CA THR A 180 6.61 1.30 29.26
C THR A 180 6.04 1.24 30.69
N VAL A 181 4.79 1.64 30.89
CA VAL A 181 4.12 1.58 32.20
C VAL A 181 3.75 0.15 32.60
N LEU A 182 3.32 -0.68 31.64
CA LEU A 182 2.78 -2.01 31.91
C LEU A 182 3.85 -3.10 31.98
N VAL A 183 5.00 -2.94 31.29
CA VAL A 183 6.02 -4.00 31.23
C VAL A 183 6.59 -4.41 32.59
N PRO A 184 6.81 -3.52 33.58
CA PRO A 184 7.28 -3.95 34.91
C PRO A 184 6.20 -4.66 35.73
N ARG A 185 4.92 -4.48 35.37
CA ARG A 185 3.77 -5.06 36.10
C ARG A 185 3.35 -6.41 35.55
N LEU A 186 3.38 -6.56 34.22
CA LEU A 186 2.92 -7.76 33.52
C LEU A 186 4.07 -8.66 33.08
N GLY A 187 5.29 -8.14 33.01
CA GLY A 187 6.41 -8.78 32.31
C GLY A 187 6.30 -8.63 30.79
N ALA A 188 7.46 -8.73 30.11
CA ALA A 188 7.54 -8.52 28.67
C ALA A 188 6.73 -9.53 27.86
N GLY A 189 6.85 -10.83 28.20
CA GLY A 189 6.17 -11.90 27.47
C GLY A 189 4.65 -11.74 27.47
N ALA A 190 4.06 -11.62 28.67
CA ALA A 190 2.62 -11.46 28.82
C ALA A 190 2.10 -10.18 28.14
N LEU A 191 2.80 -9.05 28.31
CA LEU A 191 2.42 -7.79 27.68
C LEU A 191 2.34 -7.90 26.16
N PHE A 192 3.38 -8.44 25.51
CA PHE A 192 3.41 -8.51 24.04
C PHE A 192 2.46 -9.58 23.48
N CYS A 193 2.21 -10.67 24.21
CA CYS A 193 1.14 -11.61 23.87
C CYS A 193 -0.25 -10.93 23.86
N LEU A 194 -0.56 -10.13 24.89
CA LEU A 194 -1.81 -9.38 24.96
C LEU A 194 -1.91 -8.29 23.88
N ILE A 195 -0.79 -7.62 23.55
CA ILE A 195 -0.74 -6.65 22.46
C ILE A 195 -1.04 -7.32 21.12
N VAL A 196 -0.39 -8.46 20.82
CA VAL A 196 -0.63 -9.20 19.57
C VAL A 196 -2.08 -9.68 19.49
N LEU A 197 -2.65 -10.15 20.59
CA LEU A 197 -4.07 -10.48 20.65
C LEU A 197 -4.95 -9.27 20.30
N GLY A 198 -4.70 -8.11 20.92
CA GLY A 198 -5.42 -6.88 20.61
C GLY A 198 -5.27 -6.43 19.16
N GLN A 199 -4.07 -6.58 18.58
CA GLN A 199 -3.79 -6.27 17.17
C GLN A 199 -4.60 -7.16 16.22
N VAL A 200 -4.70 -8.46 16.51
CA VAL A 200 -5.48 -9.40 15.69
C VAL A 200 -6.97 -9.08 15.74
N LEU A 201 -7.52 -8.88 16.95
CA LEU A 201 -8.93 -8.50 17.12
C LEU A 201 -9.23 -7.14 16.46
N GLY A 202 -8.34 -6.17 16.66
CA GLY A 202 -8.44 -4.85 16.05
C GLY A 202 -8.40 -4.91 14.52
N ALA A 203 -7.48 -5.68 13.95
CA ALA A 203 -7.38 -5.87 12.50
C ALA A 203 -8.66 -6.48 11.92
N MET A 204 -9.24 -7.48 12.59
CA MET A 204 -10.52 -8.07 12.16
C MET A 204 -11.67 -7.08 12.22
N ALA A 205 -11.76 -6.29 13.30
CA ALA A 205 -12.78 -5.26 13.42
C ALA A 205 -12.64 -4.21 12.31
N LEU A 206 -11.42 -3.71 12.07
CA LEU A 206 -11.15 -2.73 11.02
C LEU A 206 -11.49 -3.27 9.62
N ASP A 207 -11.14 -4.52 9.33
CA ASP A 207 -11.43 -5.19 8.07
C ASP A 207 -12.93 -5.44 7.87
N HIS A 208 -13.65 -5.80 8.94
CA HIS A 208 -15.09 -6.03 8.92
C HIS A 208 -15.87 -4.74 8.66
N PHE A 209 -15.49 -3.65 9.33
CA PHE A 209 -16.13 -2.34 9.15
C PHE A 209 -15.66 -1.61 7.89
N GLY A 210 -14.55 -2.03 7.26
CA GLY A 210 -13.99 -1.39 6.07
C GLY A 210 -13.43 0.00 6.35
N VAL A 211 -12.87 0.22 7.55
CA VAL A 211 -12.50 1.56 8.04
C VAL A 211 -11.47 2.26 7.15
N LEU A 212 -10.56 1.48 6.53
CA LEU A 212 -9.45 2.00 5.72
C LEU A 212 -9.42 1.42 4.29
N GLY A 213 -10.45 0.68 3.87
CA GLY A 213 -10.46 -0.01 2.59
C GLY A 213 -11.76 -0.76 2.31
N ALA A 214 -11.73 -1.65 1.31
CA ALA A 214 -12.89 -2.47 0.98
C ALA A 214 -13.22 -3.40 2.15
N GLN A 215 -14.50 -3.48 2.52
CA GLN A 215 -14.99 -4.42 3.53
C GLN A 215 -14.61 -5.83 3.13
N ARG A 216 -14.00 -6.56 4.06
CA ARG A 216 -13.64 -7.96 3.86
C ARG A 216 -14.49 -8.82 4.80
N PRO A 217 -15.22 -9.82 4.28
CA PRO A 217 -15.94 -10.74 5.14
C PRO A 217 -14.96 -11.47 6.06
N VAL A 218 -15.41 -11.72 7.28
CA VAL A 218 -14.61 -12.46 8.26
C VAL A 218 -14.58 -13.92 7.85
N ASP A 219 -13.41 -14.37 7.38
CA ASP A 219 -13.16 -15.76 7.00
C ASP A 219 -13.00 -16.65 8.25
N MET A 220 -13.52 -17.88 8.21
CA MET A 220 -13.42 -18.84 9.31
C MET A 220 -11.96 -19.19 9.62
N ALA A 221 -11.08 -19.21 8.61
CA ALA A 221 -9.65 -19.42 8.82
C ALA A 221 -9.00 -18.29 9.65
N ARG A 222 -9.45 -17.05 9.47
CA ARG A 222 -8.99 -15.90 10.26
C ARG A 222 -9.44 -16.03 11.71
N VAL A 223 -10.72 -16.37 11.92
CA VAL A 223 -11.26 -16.60 13.27
C VAL A 223 -10.48 -17.70 13.98
N ALA A 224 -10.22 -18.83 13.31
CA ALA A 224 -9.39 -19.90 13.85
C ALA A 224 -7.97 -19.42 14.21
N GLY A 225 -7.35 -18.60 13.35
CA GLY A 225 -6.06 -17.96 13.63
C GLY A 225 -6.09 -17.05 14.86
N ALA A 226 -7.12 -16.23 15.03
CA ALA A 226 -7.29 -15.41 16.24
C ALA A 226 -7.43 -16.28 17.48
N LEU A 227 -8.22 -17.34 17.43
CA LEU A 227 -8.38 -18.26 18.55
C LEU A 227 -7.05 -18.92 18.93
N LEU A 228 -6.23 -19.32 17.95
CA LEU A 228 -4.88 -19.84 18.21
C LEU A 228 -3.98 -18.80 18.90
N VAL A 229 -4.05 -17.53 18.49
CA VAL A 229 -3.32 -16.44 19.14
C VAL A 229 -3.83 -16.22 20.58
N VAL A 230 -5.14 -16.26 20.81
CA VAL A 230 -5.74 -16.18 22.17
C VAL A 230 -5.22 -17.31 23.05
N VAL A 231 -5.27 -18.55 22.56
CA VAL A 231 -4.82 -19.73 23.31
C VAL A 231 -3.33 -19.63 23.60
N GLY A 232 -2.52 -19.31 22.59
CA GLY A 232 -1.07 -19.11 22.77
C GLY A 232 -0.75 -18.02 23.78
N ALA A 233 -1.44 -16.88 23.70
CA ALA A 233 -1.30 -15.79 24.66
C ALA A 233 -1.70 -16.24 26.07
N ALA A 234 -2.83 -16.94 26.24
CA ALA A 234 -3.28 -17.44 27.54
C ALA A 234 -2.27 -18.42 28.16
N LEU A 235 -1.65 -19.29 27.35
CA LEU A 235 -0.62 -20.23 27.80
C LEU A 235 0.67 -19.53 28.24
N VAL A 236 1.09 -18.47 27.52
CA VAL A 236 2.29 -17.69 27.87
C VAL A 236 2.07 -16.77 29.06
N VAL A 237 0.87 -16.17 29.15
CA VAL A 237 0.48 -15.28 30.25
C VAL A 237 0.27 -16.07 31.54
N ARG A 238 -0.07 -17.36 31.44
CA ARG A 238 -0.15 -18.24 32.60
C ARG A 238 1.21 -18.15 33.31
N PRO A 239 1.28 -17.54 34.50
CA PRO A 239 2.56 -17.34 35.16
C PRO A 239 3.22 -18.70 35.28
N TRP A 240 4.48 -18.79 34.84
CA TRP A 240 5.37 -19.87 35.25
C TRP A 240 5.34 -19.83 36.78
N GLN A 241 4.57 -20.71 37.41
CA GLN A 241 4.42 -20.77 38.87
C GLN A 241 5.67 -21.41 39.49
N ALA A 242 6.84 -20.80 39.26
CA ALA A 242 8.09 -21.17 39.93
C ALA A 242 8.40 -20.16 41.03
#